data_AF-A0A351CF20-F1
#
_entry.id   AF-A0A351CF20-F1
#
_cell.length_a   1.000
_cell.length_b   1.000
_cell.length_c   1.000
_cell.angle_alpha   90.00
_cell.angle_beta   90.00
_cell.angle_gamma   90.00
#
_symmetry.space_group_name_H-M   'P 1'
#
loop_
_entity.id
_entity.type
_entity.pdbx_description
1 polymer ?
#
loop_
_entity_poly.entity_id
_entity_poly.type
_entity_poly.pdbx_seq_one_letter_code
_entity_poly.pdbx_strand_id
1 'polypeptide(L)'
;MVLLVGMLLVLAMVIPAPLDEPADIAQTPNPAKAAWFFLWIQELASYSKYLIYMTILIGLFFLLLPFIPGISEANQAKWLPKDQQWINIVTVIIFIGILVLTIIAMFLRGENWAFVFLF
;
A
#
# COMPACT_ATOMS: atom_id res chain seq x y z
N MET A 1 4.40 12.75 -20.84
CA MET A 1 2.98 12.40 -20.64
C MET A 1 2.45 11.47 -21.73
N VAL A 2 2.45 11.88 -23.01
CA VAL A 2 1.91 11.07 -24.13
C VAL A 2 2.54 9.69 -24.24
N LEU A 3 3.88 9.58 -24.15
CA LEU A 3 4.57 8.29 -24.20
C LEU A 3 4.17 7.35 -23.05
N LEU A 4 4.03 7.89 -21.83
CA LEU A 4 3.61 7.11 -20.66
C LEU A 4 2.19 6.58 -20.85
N VAL A 5 1.27 7.44 -21.28
CA VAL A 5 -0.13 7.05 -21.54
C VAL A 5 -0.19 6.01 -22.65
N GLY A 6 0.53 6.23 -23.76
CA GLY A 6 0.61 5.26 -24.86
C GLY A 6 1.14 3.90 -24.38
N MET A 7 2.20 3.89 -23.59
CA MET A 7 2.76 2.66 -23.00
C MET A 7 1.75 1.94 -22.10
N LEU A 8 1.02 2.68 -21.25
CA LEU A 8 -0.01 2.09 -20.38
C LEU A 8 -1.16 1.48 -21.19
N LEU A 9 -1.59 2.12 -22.29
CA LEU A 9 -2.61 1.58 -23.18
C LEU A 9 -2.15 0.30 -23.87
N VAL A 10 -0.92 0.26 -24.38
CA VAL A 10 -0.35 -0.95 -24.98
C VAL A 10 -0.26 -2.06 -23.95
N LEU A 11 0.20 -1.77 -22.72
CA LEU A 11 0.24 -2.76 -21.64
C LEU A 11 -1.15 -3.30 -21.30
N ALA A 12 -2.17 -2.45 -21.22
CA ALA A 12 -3.55 -2.85 -20.94
C ALA A 12 -4.17 -3.70 -22.07
N MET A 13 -3.69 -3.57 -23.31
CA MET A 13 -4.12 -4.42 -24.44
C MET A 13 -3.45 -5.80 -24.41
N VAL A 14 -2.20 -5.88 -23.97
CA VAL A 14 -1.40 -7.12 -24.02
C VAL A 14 -1.51 -7.94 -22.73
N ILE A 15 -1.66 -7.29 -21.58
CA ILE A 15 -1.76 -7.94 -20.28
C ILE A 15 -3.23 -7.98 -19.87
N PRO A 16 -3.88 -9.16 -19.86
CA PRO A 16 -5.26 -9.27 -19.44
C PRO A 16 -5.40 -8.87 -17.97
N ALA A 17 -6.53 -8.26 -17.63
CA ALA A 17 -6.84 -7.95 -16.25
C ALA A 17 -6.96 -9.25 -15.43
N PRO A 18 -6.32 -9.33 -14.25
CA PRO A 18 -6.41 -10.50 -13.37
C PRO A 18 -7.75 -10.48 -12.62
N LEU A 19 -8.84 -10.73 -13.34
CA LEU A 19 -10.18 -10.78 -12.79
C LEU A 19 -10.49 -12.20 -12.33
N ASP A 20 -11.16 -12.30 -11.18
CA ASP A 20 -11.73 -13.55 -10.69
C ASP A 20 -12.98 -13.94 -11.49
N GLU A 21 -13.53 -15.10 -11.18
CA GLU A 21 -14.80 -15.57 -11.73
C GLU A 21 -15.98 -14.64 -11.40
N PRO A 22 -17.08 -14.68 -12.18
CA PRO A 22 -18.26 -13.88 -11.91
C PRO A 22 -18.76 -14.07 -10.47
N ALA A 23 -19.12 -12.97 -9.81
CA ALA A 23 -19.54 -13.00 -8.42
C ALA A 23 -20.77 -13.91 -8.21
N ASP A 24 -20.66 -14.84 -7.26
CA ASP A 24 -21.72 -15.71 -6.79
C ASP A 24 -22.13 -15.30 -5.37
N ILE A 25 -23.43 -15.08 -5.14
CA ILE A 25 -23.96 -14.71 -3.81
C ILE A 25 -23.92 -15.91 -2.85
N ALA A 26 -23.94 -17.14 -3.38
CA ALA A 26 -23.89 -18.36 -2.59
C ALA A 26 -22.47 -18.74 -2.16
N GLN A 27 -21.43 -18.15 -2.76
CA GLN A 27 -20.02 -18.51 -2.51
C GLN A 27 -19.12 -17.29 -2.36
N THR A 28 -18.49 -17.17 -1.19
CA THR A 28 -17.49 -16.13 -0.93
C THR A 28 -16.09 -16.70 -1.18
N PRO A 29 -15.24 -16.04 -1.97
CA PRO A 29 -13.86 -16.51 -2.20
C PRO A 29 -13.06 -16.52 -0.89
N ASN A 30 -12.21 -17.54 -0.74
CA ASN A 30 -11.36 -17.71 0.45
C ASN A 30 -9.90 -18.02 0.04
N PRO A 31 -8.95 -17.10 0.27
CA PRO A 31 -9.09 -15.79 0.88
C PRO A 31 -9.62 -14.72 -0.11
N ALA A 32 -10.56 -13.89 0.34
CA ALA A 32 -10.95 -12.68 -0.39
C ALA A 32 -9.86 -11.60 -0.22
N LYS A 33 -8.98 -11.43 -1.22
CA LYS A 33 -7.94 -10.39 -1.21
C LYS A 33 -8.46 -9.07 -1.78
N ALA A 34 -8.13 -7.97 -1.13
CA ALA A 34 -8.42 -6.63 -1.64
C ALA A 34 -7.53 -6.27 -2.85
N ALA A 35 -7.83 -5.16 -3.50
CA ALA A 35 -6.95 -4.61 -4.53
C ALA A 35 -5.52 -4.38 -3.98
N TRP A 36 -4.51 -4.53 -4.85
CA TRP A 36 -3.10 -4.59 -4.44
C TRP A 36 -2.63 -3.42 -3.58
N PHE A 37 -3.16 -2.21 -3.79
CA PHE A 37 -2.82 -1.00 -3.03
C PHE A 37 -3.49 -0.92 -1.65
N PHE A 38 -4.48 -1.78 -1.37
CA PHE A 38 -5.13 -1.94 -0.07
C PHE A 38 -4.64 -3.16 0.71
N LEU A 39 -3.83 -4.04 0.11
CA LEU A 39 -3.40 -5.29 0.72
C LEU A 39 -2.67 -5.10 2.05
N TRP A 40 -1.81 -4.10 2.17
CA TRP A 40 -1.11 -3.83 3.43
C TRP A 40 -2.06 -3.42 4.57
N ILE A 41 -3.15 -2.70 4.26
CA ILE A 41 -4.18 -2.32 5.22
C ILE A 41 -4.97 -3.56 5.64
N GLN A 42 -5.32 -4.41 4.66
CA GLN A 42 -6.01 -5.67 4.93
C GLN A 42 -5.18 -6.58 5.83
N GLU A 43 -3.89 -6.72 5.54
CA GLU A 43 -2.96 -7.51 6.35
C GLU A 43 -2.83 -6.94 7.76
N LEU A 44 -2.71 -5.62 7.89
CA LEU A 44 -2.67 -4.95 9.19
C LEU A 44 -3.96 -5.18 10.00
N ALA A 45 -5.12 -5.07 9.35
CA ALA A 45 -6.43 -5.29 9.97
C ALA A 45 -6.66 -6.76 10.37
N SER A 46 -5.99 -7.71 9.71
CA SER A 46 -6.09 -9.14 10.02
C SER A 46 -5.58 -9.48 11.42
N TYR A 47 -4.59 -8.73 11.93
CA TYR A 47 -4.05 -8.92 13.27
C TYR A 47 -4.95 -8.33 14.36
N SER A 48 -5.57 -7.19 14.07
CA SER A 48 -6.53 -6.54 14.96
C SER A 48 -7.27 -5.43 14.22
N LYS A 49 -8.60 -5.39 14.39
CA LYS A 49 -9.45 -4.33 13.85
C LYS A 49 -9.02 -2.92 14.27
N TYR A 50 -8.35 -2.78 15.42
CA TYR A 50 -7.90 -1.48 15.94
C TYR A 50 -6.67 -0.94 15.21
N LEU A 51 -5.91 -1.78 14.50
CA LEU A 51 -4.71 -1.34 13.79
C LEU A 51 -5.04 -0.49 12.56
N ILE A 52 -6.29 -0.44 12.11
CA ILE A 52 -6.74 0.53 11.10
C ILE A 52 -6.47 1.99 11.52
N TYR A 53 -6.52 2.28 12.84
CA TYR A 53 -6.20 3.61 13.35
C TYR A 53 -4.75 4.00 13.07
N MET A 54 -3.82 3.04 12.97
CA MET A 54 -2.44 3.33 12.56
C MET A 54 -2.37 3.86 11.13
N THR A 55 -3.19 3.33 10.22
CA THR A 55 -3.29 3.84 8.84
C THR A 55 -3.79 5.28 8.82
N ILE A 56 -4.82 5.58 9.63
CA ILE A 56 -5.36 6.93 9.78
C ILE A 56 -4.30 7.88 10.36
N LEU A 57 -3.55 7.44 11.38
CA LEU A 57 -2.47 8.22 11.99
C LEU A 57 -1.34 8.51 11.00
N ILE A 58 -0.95 7.54 10.15
CA ILE A 58 0.03 7.75 9.08
C ILE A 58 -0.47 8.81 8.10
N GLY A 59 -1.73 8.71 7.65
CA GLY A 59 -2.33 9.69 6.75
C GLY A 59 -2.38 11.09 7.38
N LEU A 60 -2.78 11.17 8.65
CA LEU A 60 -2.83 12.42 9.40
C LEU A 60 -1.44 13.03 9.60
N PHE A 61 -0.43 12.20 9.88
CA PHE A 61 0.96 12.63 10.00
C PHE A 61 1.45 13.33 8.73
N PHE A 62 1.23 12.73 7.56
CA PHE A 62 1.62 13.34 6.28
C PHE A 62 0.78 14.57 5.92
N LEU A 63 -0.51 14.57 6.28
CA LEU A 63 -1.40 15.73 6.07
C LEU A 63 -0.97 16.93 6.93
N LEU A 64 -0.57 16.67 8.18
CA LEU A 64 -0.16 17.71 9.12
C LEU A 64 1.30 18.11 8.99
N LEU A 65 2.07 17.43 8.15
CA LEU A 65 3.50 17.64 7.99
C LEU A 65 3.88 19.12 7.77
N PRO A 66 3.20 19.90 6.91
CA PRO A 66 3.53 21.33 6.74
C PRO A 66 3.37 22.20 8.01
N PHE A 67 2.61 21.73 8.99
CA PHE A 67 2.31 22.47 10.22
C PHE A 67 3.20 22.06 11.42
N ILE A 68 4.07 21.06 11.25
CA ILE A 68 4.93 20.59 12.34
C ILE A 68 6.07 21.60 12.55
N PRO A 69 6.26 22.13 13.78
CA PRO A 69 7.34 23.06 14.08
C PRO A 69 8.72 22.45 13.80
N GLY A 70 9.62 23.25 13.22
CA GLY A 70 11.00 22.82 12.92
C GLY A 70 11.17 22.11 11.57
N ILE A 71 10.11 21.99 10.77
CA ILE A 71 10.23 21.59 9.36
C ILE A 71 10.53 22.82 8.51
N SER A 72 11.60 22.75 7.72
CA SER A 72 11.96 23.81 6.79
C SER A 72 10.89 23.99 5.72
N GLU A 73 10.54 25.24 5.42
CA GLU A 73 9.68 25.54 4.27
C GLU A 73 10.37 25.05 2.99
N ALA A 74 9.71 24.14 2.28
CA ALA A 74 10.23 23.58 1.04
C ALA A 74 10.07 24.60 -0.10
N ASN A 75 11.04 25.50 -0.25
CA ASN A 75 11.11 26.45 -1.37
C ASN A 75 11.13 25.76 -2.75
N GLN A 76 11.55 24.51 -2.79
CA GLN A 76 11.57 23.68 -4.00
C GLN A 76 11.29 22.23 -3.64
N ALA A 77 10.50 21.54 -4.46
CA ALA A 77 10.30 20.09 -4.34
C ALA A 77 11.63 19.37 -4.55
N LYS A 78 12.13 18.72 -3.50
CA LYS A 78 13.35 17.93 -3.51
C LYS A 78 13.04 16.55 -2.94
N TRP A 79 13.52 15.51 -3.62
CA TRP A 79 13.43 14.15 -3.11
C TRP A 79 14.44 13.96 -1.97
N LEU A 80 13.95 13.50 -0.82
CA LEU A 80 14.74 13.15 0.37
C LEU A 80 15.81 14.21 0.74
N PRO A 81 15.39 15.45 1.04
CA PRO A 81 16.33 16.54 1.22
C PRO A 81 17.06 16.41 2.57
N LYS A 82 18.35 16.79 2.60
CA LYS A 82 19.25 16.54 3.74
C LYS A 82 18.92 17.34 5.00
N ASP A 83 18.11 18.38 4.90
CA ASP A 83 17.60 19.20 5.99
C ASP A 83 16.43 18.55 6.75
N GLN A 84 15.77 17.55 6.14
CA GLN A 84 14.62 16.85 6.73
C GLN A 84 14.90 15.36 6.95
N GLN A 85 16.11 15.02 7.41
CA GLN A 85 16.56 13.61 7.53
C GLN A 85 15.62 12.75 8.36
N TRP A 86 15.08 13.28 9.46
CA TRP A 86 14.17 12.52 10.31
C TRP A 86 12.88 12.15 9.58
N ILE A 87 12.33 13.07 8.78
CA ILE A 87 11.13 12.84 7.95
C ILE A 87 11.43 11.78 6.89
N ASN A 88 12.59 11.90 6.24
CA ASN A 88 13.03 10.93 5.24
C ASN A 88 13.12 9.53 5.82
N ILE A 89 13.74 9.39 7.00
CA ILE A 89 13.88 8.12 7.70
C ILE A 89 12.49 7.56 8.04
N VAL A 90 11.62 8.35 8.66
CA VAL A 90 10.25 7.93 9.01
C VAL A 90 9.47 7.51 7.77
N THR A 91 9.54 8.30 6.69
CA THR A 91 8.85 8.02 5.42
C THR A 91 9.33 6.72 4.79
N VAL A 92 10.65 6.49 4.77
CA VAL A 92 11.25 5.25 4.25
C VAL A 92 10.85 4.05 5.10
N ILE A 93 10.83 4.18 6.43
CA ILE A 93 10.38 3.10 7.33
C ILE A 93 8.91 2.76 7.06
N ILE A 94 8.03 3.76 6.96
CA ILE A 94 6.61 3.55 6.64
C ILE A 94 6.46 2.87 5.28
N PHE A 95 7.20 3.34 4.27
CA PHE A 95 7.19 2.75 2.93
C PHE A 95 7.62 1.28 2.93
N ILE A 96 8.72 0.96 3.63
CA ILE A 96 9.19 -0.43 3.78
C ILE A 96 8.13 -1.27 4.52
N GLY A 97 7.51 -0.73 5.57
CA GLY A 97 6.43 -1.41 6.27
C GLY A 97 5.24 -1.74 5.36
N ILE A 98 4.79 -0.77 4.57
CA ILE A 98 3.72 -0.97 3.56
C ILE A 98 4.12 -2.06 2.55
N LEU A 99 5.35 -2.03 2.04
CA LEU A 99 5.84 -3.04 1.11
C LEU A 99 5.86 -4.44 1.73
N VAL A 100 6.41 -4.58 2.93
CA VAL A 100 6.50 -5.87 3.64
C VAL A 100 5.10 -6.43 3.89
N LEU A 101 4.17 -5.62 4.41
CA LEU A 101 2.79 -6.04 4.64
C LEU A 101 2.08 -6.41 3.33
N THR A 102 2.30 -5.65 2.25
CA THR A 102 1.75 -5.98 0.92
C THR A 102 2.27 -7.32 0.43
N ILE A 103 3.57 -7.59 0.56
CA ILE A 103 4.19 -8.86 0.14
C ILE A 103 3.64 -10.02 0.96
N ILE A 104 3.50 -9.85 2.28
CA ILE A 104 2.91 -10.87 3.16
C ILE A 104 1.48 -11.18 2.72
N ALA A 105 0.63 -10.16 2.56
CA ALA A 105 -0.75 -10.32 2.13
C ALA A 105 -0.87 -11.00 0.76
N MET A 106 -0.01 -10.59 -0.18
CA MET A 106 -0.06 -11.04 -1.57
C MET A 106 0.38 -12.50 -1.68
N PHE A 107 1.49 -12.88 -1.06
CA PHE A 107 2.17 -14.15 -1.32
C PHE A 107 2.14 -15.15 -0.17
N LEU A 108 1.99 -14.70 1.07
CA LEU A 108 2.13 -15.54 2.28
C LEU A 108 0.79 -15.80 2.99
N ARG A 109 -0.34 -15.33 2.44
CA ARG A 109 -1.69 -15.58 2.96
C ARG A 109 -2.47 -16.55 2.07
N GLY A 110 -2.85 -17.68 2.66
CA GLY A 110 -3.69 -18.73 2.07
C GLY A 110 -5.11 -18.76 2.62
N GLU A 111 -5.78 -19.91 2.51
CA GLU A 111 -7.15 -20.11 3.00
C GLU A 111 -7.30 -19.72 4.48
N ASN A 112 -8.45 -19.13 4.82
CA ASN A 112 -8.76 -18.63 6.16
C ASN A 112 -7.75 -17.60 6.68
N TRP A 113 -7.07 -16.89 5.77
CA TRP A 113 -5.99 -15.95 6.07
C TRP A 113 -4.81 -16.60 6.82
N ALA A 114 -4.66 -17.93 6.71
CA ALA A 114 -3.55 -18.65 7.33
C ALA A 114 -2.21 -18.24 6.70
N PHE A 115 -1.16 -18.20 7.51
CA PHE A 115 0.18 -17.95 7.02
C PHE A 115 0.72 -19.21 6.34
N VAL A 116 1.09 -19.09 5.08
CA VAL A 116 1.65 -20.16 4.26
C VAL A 116 3.02 -19.72 3.75
N PHE A 117 3.99 -20.63 3.75
CA PHE A 117 5.35 -20.34 3.31
C PHE A 117 5.73 -21.33 2.22
N LEU A 118 5.68 -20.88 0.96
CA LEU A 118 5.92 -21.69 -0.24
C LEU A 118 4.90 -22.81 -0.43
N PHE A 119 4.40 -22.95 -1.65
CA PHE A 119 3.72 -24.16 -2.10
C PHE A 119 4.77 -25.25 -2.32
#